data_AF-A0A2A6P033-F1
#
_entry.id   AF-A0A2A6P033-F1
#
_cell.length_a   1.000
_cell.length_b   1.000
_cell.length_c   1.000
_cell.angle_alpha   90.00
_cell.angle_beta   90.00
_cell.angle_gamma   90.00
#
_symmetry.space_group_name_H-M   'P 1'
#
loop_
_entity.id
_entity.type
_entity.pdbx_description
1 polymer ?
#
loop_
_entity_poly.entity_id
_entity_poly.type
_entity_poly.pdbx_seq_one_letter_code
_entity_poly.pdbx_strand_id
1 'polypeptide(L)'
;MLDRPIQAAAEGLPKNRISSTDLLVVDDRLGAIDCLNDAMFLAAGSIEEPRHCNALQALSMQINKDIASLRDRIEDLRELLK
;
A
#
# COMPACT_ATOMS: atom_id res chain seq x y z
N MET A 1 -24.37 4.90 51.42
CA MET A 1 -24.62 3.80 50.47
C MET A 1 -24.70 4.41 49.09
N LEU A 2 -24.08 3.75 48.11
CA LEU A 2 -23.95 4.07 46.67
C LEU A 2 -22.87 5.12 46.35
N ASP A 3 -21.62 4.72 46.09
CA ASP A 3 -21.05 3.99 44.94
C ASP A 3 -20.59 4.91 43.80
N ARG A 4 -19.26 5.13 43.81
CA ARG A 4 -18.31 4.99 42.68
C ARG A 4 -18.42 5.90 41.44
N PRO A 5 -17.28 6.09 40.77
CA PRO A 5 -16.89 7.33 40.11
C PRO A 5 -17.42 7.41 38.68
N ILE A 6 -17.32 8.60 38.11
CA ILE A 6 -17.53 8.90 36.69
C ILE A 6 -16.54 8.06 35.84
N GLN A 7 -16.88 6.80 35.61
CA GLN A 7 -16.35 5.93 34.55
C GLN A 7 -17.40 5.89 33.45
N ALA A 8 -17.58 6.99 32.74
CA ALA A 8 -18.52 7.05 31.63
C ALA A 8 -18.11 8.13 30.62
N ALA A 9 -16.93 7.99 30.00
CA ALA A 9 -16.59 8.73 28.78
C ALA A 9 -15.39 8.15 28.00
N ALA A 10 -14.99 6.89 28.23
CA ALA A 10 -13.89 6.26 27.46
C ALA A 10 -14.37 5.17 26.48
N GLU A 11 -15.68 4.95 26.39
CA GLU A 11 -16.29 4.00 25.47
C GLU A 11 -16.99 4.78 24.36
N GLY A 12 -16.48 4.74 23.13
CA GLY A 12 -17.28 5.21 22.00
C GLY A 12 -16.57 5.87 20.83
N LEU A 13 -15.24 5.93 20.78
CA LEU A 13 -14.58 6.12 19.49
C LEU A 13 -14.28 4.74 18.91
N PRO A 14 -14.87 4.35 17.77
CA PRO A 14 -14.29 3.26 16.99
C PRO A 14 -12.91 3.78 16.60
N LYS A 15 -11.88 3.39 17.33
CA LYS A 15 -10.52 3.48 16.83
C LYS A 15 -10.60 2.72 15.51
N ASN A 16 -10.46 3.42 14.39
CA ASN A 16 -10.30 2.82 13.06
C ASN A 16 -9.08 1.90 13.15
N ARG A 17 -9.26 0.69 13.67
CA ARG A 17 -8.23 -0.31 13.83
C ARG A 17 -8.09 -0.91 12.45
N ILE A 18 -7.08 -0.44 11.73
CA ILE A 18 -6.60 -1.12 10.54
C ILE A 18 -6.33 -2.56 10.95
N SER A 19 -7.03 -3.51 10.31
CA SER A 19 -6.83 -4.93 10.57
C SER A 19 -5.71 -5.48 9.69
N SER A 20 -5.13 -6.61 10.10
CA SER A 20 -4.15 -7.33 9.26
C SER A 20 -4.76 -7.77 7.93
N THR A 21 -6.08 -8.04 7.91
CA THR A 21 -6.83 -8.33 6.68
C THR A 21 -6.93 -7.11 5.76
N ASP A 22 -7.15 -5.91 6.30
CA ASP A 22 -7.17 -4.69 5.48
C ASP A 22 -5.80 -4.44 4.82
N LEU A 23 -4.72 -4.69 5.56
CA LEU A 23 -3.36 -4.59 5.04
C LEU A 23 -3.07 -5.60 3.93
N LEU A 24 -3.55 -6.84 4.06
CA LEU A 24 -3.44 -7.87 3.02
C LEU A 24 -4.16 -7.44 1.73
N VAL A 25 -5.36 -6.86 1.85
CA VAL A 25 -6.11 -6.36 0.68
C VAL A 25 -5.34 -5.25 -0.04
N VAL A 26 -4.65 -4.37 0.70
CA VAL A 26 -3.80 -3.34 0.09
C VAL A 26 -2.59 -3.98 -0.58
N ASP A 27 -1.94 -4.97 0.04
CA ASP A 27 -0.80 -5.69 -0.55
C ASP A 27 -1.16 -6.41 -1.86
N ASP A 28 -2.31 -7.09 -1.89
CA ASP A 28 -2.83 -7.76 -3.07
C ASP A 28 -3.06 -6.76 -4.22
N ARG A 29 -3.63 -5.59 -3.90
CA ARG A 29 -3.83 -4.52 -4.88
C ARG A 29 -2.52 -3.93 -5.38
N LEU A 30 -1.54 -3.73 -4.51
CA LEU A 30 -0.20 -3.31 -4.91
C LEU A 30 0.44 -4.33 -5.85
N GLY A 31 0.26 -5.62 -5.61
CA GLY A 31 0.73 -6.69 -6.52
C GLY A 31 0.06 -6.62 -7.89
N ALA A 32 -1.25 -6.35 -7.94
CA ALA A 32 -1.94 -6.14 -9.21
C ALA A 32 -1.41 -4.91 -9.98
N ILE A 33 -1.11 -3.81 -9.27
CA ILE A 33 -0.54 -2.60 -9.88
C ILE A 33 0.88 -2.87 -10.40
N ASP A 34 1.69 -3.63 -9.67
CA ASP A 34 3.04 -4.05 -10.07
C ASP A 34 3.00 -4.78 -11.42
N CYS A 35 2.11 -5.77 -11.56
CA CYS A 35 1.90 -6.48 -12.82
C CYS A 35 1.46 -5.56 -13.99
N LEU A 36 0.60 -4.57 -13.72
CA LEU A 36 0.18 -3.60 -14.73
C LEU A 36 1.35 -2.68 -15.13
N ASN A 37 2.17 -2.28 -14.17
CA ASN A 37 3.33 -1.43 -14.41
C ASN A 37 4.41 -2.17 -15.22
N ASP A 38 4.63 -3.45 -14.96
CA ASP A 38 5.52 -4.31 -15.76
C ASP A 38 5.01 -4.45 -17.20
N ALA A 39 3.70 -4.62 -17.40
CA ALA A 39 3.11 -4.63 -18.73
C ALA A 39 3.33 -3.28 -19.46
N MET A 40 3.20 -2.16 -18.75
CA MET A 40 3.50 -0.83 -19.30
C MET A 40 4.98 -0.67 -19.66
N PHE A 41 5.91 -1.16 -18.82
CA PHE A 41 7.35 -1.15 -19.10
C PHE A 41 7.67 -1.86 -20.41
N LEU A 42 7.10 -3.06 -20.60
CA LEU A 42 7.27 -3.86 -21.80
C LEU A 42 6.65 -3.18 -23.03
N ALA A 43 5.44 -2.62 -22.89
CA ALA A 43 4.77 -1.89 -23.95
C ALA A 43 5.55 -0.64 -24.39
N ALA A 44 6.17 0.08 -23.45
CA ALA A 44 7.00 1.24 -23.75
C ALA A 44 8.16 0.90 -24.70
N GLY A 45 8.68 -0.33 -24.65
CA GLY A 45 9.71 -0.83 -25.58
C GLY A 45 9.28 -0.86 -27.05
N SER A 46 7.98 -0.77 -27.35
CA SER A 46 7.45 -0.70 -28.71
C SER A 46 7.38 0.73 -29.26
N ILE A 47 7.77 1.74 -28.47
CA ILE A 47 7.75 3.15 -28.88
C ILE A 47 9.01 3.46 -29.67
N GLU A 48 8.84 3.89 -30.92
CA GLU A 48 9.94 4.19 -31.85
C GLU A 48 10.81 5.36 -31.37
N GLU A 49 10.19 6.40 -30.80
CA GLU A 49 10.91 7.58 -30.28
C GLU A 49 11.67 7.20 -28.99
N PRO A 50 13.01 7.11 -29.01
CA PRO A 50 13.77 6.56 -27.89
C PRO A 50 13.63 7.40 -26.62
N ARG A 51 13.44 8.72 -26.74
CA ARG A 51 13.26 9.60 -25.58
C ARG A 51 11.96 9.28 -24.83
N HIS A 52 10.89 8.97 -25.54
CA HIS A 52 9.60 8.62 -24.93
C HIS A 52 9.65 7.22 -24.30
N CYS A 53 10.25 6.24 -24.99
CA CYS A 53 10.50 4.90 -24.44
C CYS A 53 11.28 4.98 -23.12
N ASN A 54 12.44 5.65 -23.14
CA ASN A 54 13.30 5.79 -21.96
C ASN A 54 12.59 6.49 -20.80
N ALA A 55 11.83 7.55 -21.09
CA ALA A 55 11.09 8.27 -20.06
C ALA A 55 10.02 7.39 -19.40
N LEU A 56 9.25 6.63 -20.19
CA LEU A 56 8.22 5.73 -19.67
C LEU A 56 8.80 4.55 -18.91
N GLN A 57 9.90 3.97 -19.39
CA GLN A 57 10.61 2.91 -18.68
C GLN A 57 11.20 3.42 -17.36
N ALA A 58 11.78 4.63 -17.33
CA ALA A 58 12.27 5.24 -16.10
C ALA A 58 11.16 5.53 -15.08
N LEU A 59 10.00 6.03 -15.54
CA LEU A 59 8.83 6.22 -14.69
C LEU A 59 8.32 4.90 -14.12
N SER A 60 8.22 3.86 -14.96
CA SER A 60 7.83 2.53 -14.52
C SER A 60 8.80 1.95 -13.49
N MET A 61 10.12 2.13 -13.66
CA MET A 61 11.10 1.72 -12.66
C MET A 61 10.94 2.46 -11.32
N GLN A 62 10.55 3.75 -11.35
CA GLN A 62 10.28 4.49 -10.11
C GLN A 62 9.01 3.97 -9.43
N ILE A 63 7.96 3.68 -10.19
CA ILE A 63 6.72 3.08 -9.67
C ILE A 63 7.01 1.74 -8.97
N ASN A 64 7.80 0.85 -9.60
CA ASN A 64 8.18 -0.43 -8.97
C ASN A 64 8.94 -0.24 -7.65
N LYS A 65 9.83 0.76 -7.56
CA LYS A 65 10.53 1.08 -6.30
C LYS A 65 9.56 1.55 -5.21
N ASP A 66 8.62 2.41 -5.56
CA ASP A 66 7.64 2.93 -4.62
C ASP A 66 6.68 1.82 -4.15
N ILE A 67 6.24 0.94 -5.07
CA ILE A 67 5.45 -0.25 -4.74
C ILE A 67 6.21 -1.16 -3.78
N ALA A 68 7.48 -1.47 -4.06
CA ALA A 68 8.30 -2.30 -3.19
C ALA A 68 8.41 -1.70 -1.78
N SER A 69 8.71 -0.41 -1.68
CA SER A 69 8.79 0.29 -0.39
C SER A 69 7.46 0.28 0.38
N LEU A 70 6.31 0.39 -0.33
CA LEU A 70 4.99 0.30 0.29
C LEU A 70 4.68 -1.11 0.79
N ARG A 71 5.04 -2.15 0.03
CA ARG A 71 4.86 -3.55 0.41
C ARG A 71 5.70 -3.89 1.65
N ASP A 72 6.95 -3.43 1.71
CA ASP A 72 7.81 -3.57 2.90
C ASP A 72 7.14 -2.91 4.12
N ARG A 73 6.62 -1.69 3.94
CA ARG A 73 5.92 -0.98 5.01
C ARG A 73 4.64 -1.67 5.47
N ILE A 74 3.93 -2.33 4.55
CA ILE A 74 2.75 -3.13 4.88
C ILE A 74 3.15 -4.34 5.71
N GLU A 75 4.22 -5.03 5.35
CA GLU A 75 4.70 -6.19 6.13
C GLU A 75 5.10 -5.76 7.55
N ASP A 76 5.85 -4.66 7.70
CA ASP A 76 6.16 -4.08 9.03
C ASP A 76 4.89 -3.87 9.87
N LEU A 77 3.84 -3.27 9.26
CA LEU A 77 2.58 -3.00 9.94
C LEU A 77 1.83 -4.28 10.29
N ARG A 78 1.90 -5.31 9.44
CA ARG A 78 1.29 -6.61 9.71
C ARG A 78 2.00 -7.31 10.87
N GLU A 79 3.31 -7.20 10.99
CA GLU A 79 4.06 -7.72 12.13
C GLU A 79 3.68 -7.04 13.44
N LEU A 80 3.47 -5.72 13.44
CA LEU A 80 3.02 -4.97 14.63
C LEU A 80 1.59 -5.31 15.08
N LEU A 81 0.77 -5.89 14.20
CA LEU A 81 -0.61 -6.30 14.48
C LEU A 81 -0.75 -7.79 14.87
N LYS A 82 0.34 -8.57 14.83
CA LYS A 82 0.39 -9.94 15.37
C LYS A 82 0.45 -9.91 16.90
#